data_AF-Q69M33-F1
#
_entry.id   AF-Q69M33-F1
#
_cell.length_a   1.000
_cell.length_b   1.000
_cell.length_c   1.000
_cell.angle_alpha   90.00
_cell.angle_beta   90.00
_cell.angle_gamma   90.00
#
_symmetry.space_group_name_H-M   'P 1'
#
loop_
_entity.id
_entity.type
_entity.pdbx_description
1 polymer ?
#
loop_
_entity_poly.entity_id
_entity_poly.type
_entity_poly.pdbx_seq_one_letter_code
_entity_poly.pdbx_strand_id
1 'polypeptide(L)'
;MQILICANAPPHLALLDRRRWSPAWDRRRPDHHTRMHAPRPRDKEQSKGIVYCKAKETQETVDRRSGGKDEPRDMEEMVNTIRVMLRTMGDGEISASAYDTAWVALVKNHNGSDSPQFPSTIDWISHNQLPDGSWGDDLCFLVHDRLLNTLACVIALMEWKVHGDKREKGLSFIRENIWRLAQEEEAWMPVGFEITFPSLLEIAKDLALDIPYDDPALHKIYAQRELKLKKIPREILHSLPTSLLLSIEGLRGLDWKRLLKLQLSDGSFLSSPAATAYVLMQTGDKKCLEFLDGIVSKFHGGGK
;
A
#
# COMPACT_ATOMS: atom_id res chain seq x y z
N MET A 1 -0.38 -8.83 -0.57
CA MET A 1 0.18 -8.84 -1.95
C MET A 1 -0.67 -7.92 -2.82
N GLN A 2 -0.32 -6.63 -2.91
CA GLN A 2 -0.98 -5.70 -3.85
C GLN A 2 -0.50 -5.99 -5.26
N ILE A 3 -1.17 -6.94 -5.92
CA ILE A 3 -1.07 -7.10 -7.37
C ILE A 3 -1.85 -5.94 -7.96
N LEU A 4 -1.13 -4.88 -8.36
CA LEU A 4 -1.64 -3.80 -9.17
C LEU A 4 -2.06 -4.39 -10.53
N ILE A 5 -3.33 -4.77 -10.67
CA ILE A 5 -3.90 -5.06 -11.98
C ILE A 5 -4.11 -3.69 -12.64
N CYS A 6 -3.15 -3.28 -13.45
CA CYS A 6 -3.34 -2.22 -14.43
C CYS A 6 -4.40 -2.67 -15.46
N ALA A 7 -5.67 -2.57 -15.11
CA ALA A 7 -6.75 -2.63 -16.08
C ALA A 7 -6.92 -1.23 -16.68
N ASN A 8 -6.74 -1.13 -18.00
CA ASN A 8 -7.09 0.02 -18.86
C ASN A 8 -6.16 1.24 -18.94
N ALA A 9 -4.84 1.07 -18.87
CA ALA A 9 -3.92 2.06 -19.43
C ALA A 9 -3.79 1.89 -20.96
N PRO A 10 -3.98 2.94 -21.79
CA PRO A 10 -3.81 2.85 -23.23
C PRO A 10 -2.35 2.47 -23.61
N PRO A 11 -2.13 1.73 -24.71
CA PRO A 11 -0.87 1.06 -25.05
C PRO A 11 0.35 1.98 -25.28
N HIS A 12 0.19 3.30 -25.18
CA HIS A 12 1.29 4.27 -25.32
C HIS A 12 2.05 4.56 -24.01
N LEU A 13 1.56 4.11 -22.85
CA LEU A 13 2.22 4.34 -21.55
C LEU A 13 3.24 3.26 -21.15
N ALA A 14 3.28 2.13 -21.86
CA ALA A 14 4.16 1.00 -21.54
C ALA A 14 5.63 1.14 -22.01
N LEU A 15 6.01 2.28 -22.60
CA LEU A 15 7.26 2.41 -23.36
C LEU A 15 8.39 3.19 -22.67
N LEU A 16 8.18 3.77 -21.49
CA LEU A 16 9.20 4.62 -20.84
C LEU A 16 9.93 4.00 -19.63
N ASP A 17 9.58 2.79 -19.18
CA ASP A 17 10.15 2.21 -17.95
C ASP A 17 11.07 0.98 -18.16
N ARG A 18 11.36 0.59 -19.41
CA ARG A 18 12.20 -0.60 -19.71
C ARG A 18 13.68 -0.34 -19.98
N ARG A 19 14.19 0.88 -19.80
CA ARG A 19 15.59 1.22 -20.16
C ARG A 19 16.40 1.82 -19.02
N ARG A 20 16.55 1.13 -17.86
CA ARG A 20 17.72 1.37 -16.97
C ARG A 20 17.98 0.41 -15.79
N TRP A 21 17.40 -0.78 -15.75
CA TRP A 21 17.73 -1.76 -14.71
C TRP A 21 18.55 -2.92 -15.29
N SER A 22 19.84 -2.97 -14.97
CA SER A 22 20.72 -4.11 -15.18
C SER A 22 21.69 -4.20 -14.00
N PRO A 23 21.54 -5.16 -13.08
CA PRO A 23 22.61 -5.54 -12.17
C PRO A 23 23.48 -6.58 -12.88
N ALA A 24 24.68 -6.18 -13.30
CA ALA A 24 25.68 -7.07 -13.85
C ALA A 24 26.21 -8.00 -12.75
N TRP A 25 25.90 -9.28 -12.86
CA TRP A 25 26.63 -10.36 -12.19
C TRP A 25 27.07 -11.33 -13.27
N ASP A 26 28.34 -11.29 -13.67
CA ASP A 26 28.93 -12.46 -14.32
C ASP A 26 30.37 -12.73 -13.89
N ARG A 27 30.63 -14.02 -13.78
CA ARG A 27 31.69 -14.73 -13.08
C ARG A 27 33.01 -14.64 -13.85
N ARG A 28 34.13 -14.59 -13.12
CA ARG A 28 35.36 -15.32 -13.51
C ARG A 28 36.24 -15.62 -12.28
N ARG A 29 36.72 -16.86 -12.25
CA ARG A 29 37.37 -17.63 -11.17
C ARG A 29 38.86 -17.26 -10.95
N PRO A 30 39.52 -17.80 -9.90
CA PRO A 30 40.61 -17.15 -9.15
C PRO A 30 42.01 -17.67 -9.50
N ASP A 31 43.05 -16.96 -9.04
CA ASP A 31 44.27 -17.56 -8.48
C ASP A 31 45.14 -16.50 -7.76
N HIS A 32 45.54 -16.81 -6.52
CA HIS A 32 46.89 -16.70 -5.97
C HIS A 32 46.90 -16.54 -4.43
N HIS A 33 47.61 -17.50 -3.84
CA HIS A 33 48.02 -17.61 -2.44
C HIS A 33 48.59 -16.31 -1.85
N THR A 34 48.37 -16.07 -0.55
CA THR A 34 49.41 -16.12 0.50
C THR A 34 48.76 -15.99 1.89
N ARG A 35 49.22 -16.84 2.82
CA ARG A 35 48.86 -16.94 4.25
C ARG A 35 49.10 -15.62 5.01
N MET A 36 48.31 -15.35 6.06
CA MET A 36 48.78 -15.13 7.45
C MET A 36 47.60 -15.03 8.43
N HIS A 37 47.83 -15.55 9.63
CA HIS A 37 46.89 -15.81 10.74
C HIS A 37 46.42 -14.55 11.49
N ALA A 38 45.16 -14.55 11.97
CA ALA A 38 44.73 -14.00 13.27
C ALA A 38 43.23 -14.34 13.56
N PRO A 39 42.79 -14.39 14.85
CA PRO A 39 41.70 -15.27 15.30
C PRO A 39 40.28 -14.66 15.30
N ARG A 40 39.27 -15.55 15.25
CA ARG A 40 37.82 -15.25 15.29
C ARG A 40 37.36 -14.61 16.60
N PRO A 41 36.43 -13.63 16.57
CA PRO A 41 35.50 -13.37 17.65
C PRO A 41 34.12 -14.02 17.39
N ARG A 42 33.45 -14.29 18.50
CA ARG A 42 32.22 -15.07 18.69
C ARG A 42 30.96 -14.33 18.25
N ASP A 43 29.99 -15.12 17.82
CA ASP A 43 28.54 -14.98 17.95
C ASP A 43 27.92 -13.58 17.73
N LYS A 44 27.39 -13.38 16.51
CA LYS A 44 26.17 -12.58 16.28
C LYS A 44 25.26 -13.38 15.36
N GLU A 45 24.26 -13.99 15.96
CA GLU A 45 23.14 -14.63 15.29
C GLU A 45 22.36 -13.55 14.53
N GLN A 46 22.63 -13.44 13.22
CA GLN A 46 21.87 -12.62 12.29
C GLN A 46 20.57 -13.34 11.99
N SER A 47 19.48 -12.92 12.66
CA SER A 47 18.14 -13.35 12.30
C SER A 47 17.79 -12.79 10.92
N LYS A 48 17.81 -13.65 9.91
CA LYS A 48 17.35 -13.33 8.54
C LYS A 48 15.84 -13.09 8.60
N GLY A 49 15.36 -12.00 8.00
CA GLY A 49 13.94 -11.66 7.95
C GLY A 49 13.12 -12.81 7.35
N ILE A 50 12.31 -13.46 8.18
CA ILE A 50 11.40 -14.53 7.75
C ILE A 50 10.08 -13.87 7.36
N VAL A 51 9.74 -13.95 6.06
CA VAL A 51 8.39 -13.68 5.57
C VAL A 51 7.49 -14.82 6.03
N TYR A 52 6.49 -14.54 6.84
CA TYR A 52 5.44 -15.49 7.19
C TYR A 52 4.23 -15.26 6.29
N CYS A 53 4.07 -16.11 5.29
CA CYS A 53 2.82 -16.25 4.55
C CYS A 53 2.06 -17.47 5.09
N LYS A 54 0.90 -17.27 5.71
CA LYS A 54 0.01 -18.40 6.01
C LYS A 54 -0.84 -18.70 4.77
N ALA A 55 -0.66 -19.87 4.18
CA ALA A 55 -1.65 -20.40 3.25
C ALA A 55 -2.90 -20.81 4.05
N LYS A 56 -4.09 -20.37 3.63
CA LYS A 56 -5.34 -20.93 4.14
C LYS A 56 -5.48 -22.35 3.56
N GLU A 57 -5.18 -23.37 4.36
CA GLU A 57 -5.71 -24.70 4.11
C GLU A 57 -7.20 -24.68 4.47
N THR A 58 -8.06 -24.80 3.47
CA THR A 58 -9.44 -25.21 3.67
C THR A 58 -9.43 -26.63 4.24
N GLN A 59 -9.70 -26.75 5.54
CA GLN A 59 -9.89 -28.03 6.20
C GLN A 59 -11.22 -28.64 5.75
N GLU A 60 -11.18 -29.39 4.64
CA GLU A 60 -12.10 -30.49 4.42
C GLU A 60 -11.54 -31.73 5.12
N THR A 61 -12.24 -32.17 6.15
CA THR A 61 -12.01 -33.46 6.80
C THR A 61 -12.36 -34.59 5.82
N VAL A 62 -11.36 -35.09 5.09
CA VAL A 62 -11.53 -36.30 4.27
C VAL A 62 -11.00 -37.51 5.04
N ASP A 63 -11.93 -38.32 5.49
CA ASP A 63 -11.72 -39.58 6.20
C ASP A 63 -11.02 -40.60 5.25
N ARG A 64 -9.73 -40.87 5.50
CA ARG A 64 -8.90 -41.76 4.68
C ARG A 64 -9.21 -43.23 4.94
N ARG A 65 -10.34 -43.75 4.46
CA ARG A 65 -10.60 -45.20 4.39
C ARG A 65 -11.53 -45.62 3.25
N SER A 66 -11.04 -45.60 2.01
CA SER A 66 -11.43 -46.57 0.96
C SER A 66 -10.83 -46.20 -0.39
N GLY A 67 -10.07 -47.12 -1.00
CA GLY A 67 -9.68 -47.02 -2.40
C GLY A 67 -10.91 -47.15 -3.30
N GLY A 68 -11.21 -46.11 -4.07
CA GLY A 68 -12.33 -46.06 -5.01
C GLY A 68 -12.13 -44.87 -5.95
N LYS A 69 -12.50 -45.04 -7.22
CA LYS A 69 -12.31 -44.06 -8.31
C LYS A 69 -13.27 -42.86 -8.15
N ASP A 70 -12.82 -41.77 -7.54
CA ASP A 70 -13.67 -40.57 -7.29
C ASP A 70 -13.40 -39.36 -8.22
N GLU A 71 -12.59 -39.52 -9.27
CA GLU A 71 -12.07 -38.41 -10.09
C GLU A 71 -12.95 -37.68 -11.14
N PRO A 72 -14.24 -38.00 -11.42
CA PRO A 72 -15.03 -37.19 -12.38
C PRO A 72 -15.85 -36.04 -11.79
N ARG A 73 -16.31 -36.14 -10.53
CA ARG A 73 -17.29 -35.18 -9.95
C ARG A 73 -16.64 -33.87 -9.54
N ASP A 74 -15.43 -33.96 -9.00
CA ASP A 74 -14.64 -32.81 -8.56
C ASP A 74 -14.28 -31.89 -9.74
N MET A 75 -13.93 -32.47 -10.89
CA MET A 75 -13.59 -31.68 -12.09
C MET A 75 -14.79 -30.89 -12.64
N GLU A 76 -15.98 -31.49 -12.71
CA GLU A 76 -17.17 -30.79 -13.21
C GLU A 76 -17.59 -29.65 -12.27
N GLU A 77 -17.46 -29.85 -10.97
CA GLU A 77 -17.71 -28.83 -9.95
C GLU A 77 -16.68 -27.68 -10.03
N MET A 78 -15.39 -27.99 -10.16
CA MET A 78 -14.34 -26.99 -10.37
C MET A 78 -14.58 -26.18 -11.66
N VAL A 79 -14.92 -26.86 -12.77
CA VAL A 79 -15.22 -26.19 -14.05
C VAL A 79 -16.44 -25.28 -13.93
N ASN A 80 -17.50 -25.73 -13.24
CA ASN A 80 -18.68 -24.90 -13.01
C ASN A 80 -18.36 -23.71 -12.10
N THR A 81 -17.55 -23.89 -11.07
CA THR A 81 -17.07 -22.81 -10.19
C THR A 81 -16.28 -21.76 -10.98
N ILE A 82 -15.30 -22.18 -11.80
CA ILE A 82 -14.52 -21.28 -12.65
C ILE A 82 -15.42 -20.54 -13.65
N ARG A 83 -16.40 -21.22 -14.26
CA ARG A 83 -17.37 -20.57 -15.17
C ARG A 83 -18.20 -19.51 -14.46
N VAL A 84 -18.66 -19.79 -13.24
CA VAL A 84 -19.38 -18.80 -12.42
C VAL A 84 -18.48 -17.62 -12.12
N MET A 85 -17.26 -17.85 -11.61
CA MET A 85 -16.28 -16.79 -11.33
C MET A 85 -16.02 -15.91 -12.56
N LEU A 86 -15.76 -16.50 -13.73
CA LEU A 86 -15.53 -15.76 -14.97
C LEU A 86 -16.75 -14.96 -15.44
N ARG A 87 -17.98 -15.46 -15.19
CA ARG A 87 -19.22 -14.75 -15.53
C ARG A 87 -19.54 -13.62 -14.56
N THR A 88 -19.11 -13.74 -13.30
CA THR A 88 -19.30 -12.73 -12.25
C THR A 88 -18.15 -11.74 -12.17
N MET A 89 -17.09 -11.90 -12.98
CA MET A 89 -15.98 -10.94 -13.06
C MET A 89 -16.51 -9.58 -13.55
N GLY A 90 -16.69 -8.65 -12.62
CA GLY A 90 -16.81 -7.22 -12.92
C GLY A 90 -15.43 -6.58 -13.10
N ASP A 91 -15.26 -5.35 -12.62
CA ASP A 91 -13.97 -4.62 -12.73
C ASP A 91 -12.83 -5.18 -11.87
N GLY A 92 -13.00 -6.38 -11.27
CA GLY A 92 -11.99 -7.08 -10.47
C GLY A 92 -12.40 -7.34 -9.03
N GLU A 93 -12.02 -8.52 -8.53
CA GLU A 93 -12.13 -8.94 -7.13
C GLU A 93 -10.78 -8.75 -6.42
N ILE A 94 -10.51 -7.53 -5.95
CA ILE A 94 -9.29 -7.19 -5.18
C ILE A 94 -9.65 -7.00 -3.70
N SER A 95 -8.75 -7.24 -2.74
CA SER A 95 -9.01 -6.93 -1.34
C SER A 95 -9.04 -5.40 -1.11
N ALA A 96 -9.81 -4.92 -0.13
CA ALA A 96 -9.79 -3.50 0.23
C ALA A 96 -8.42 -3.09 0.77
N SER A 97 -7.97 -1.89 0.42
CA SER A 97 -6.70 -1.29 0.88
C SER A 97 -7.00 -0.38 2.07
N ALA A 98 -6.44 -0.70 3.25
CA ALA A 98 -6.66 0.11 4.44
C ALA A 98 -6.06 1.52 4.29
N TYR A 99 -4.91 1.62 3.61
CA TYR A 99 -4.27 2.88 3.23
C TYR A 99 -5.18 3.75 2.35
N ASP A 100 -5.70 3.21 1.25
CA ASP A 100 -6.59 3.97 0.36
C ASP A 100 -7.89 4.36 1.07
N THR A 101 -8.47 3.42 1.83
CA THR A 101 -9.68 3.69 2.64
C THR A 101 -9.46 4.83 3.63
N ALA A 102 -8.30 4.89 4.28
CA ALA A 102 -7.95 5.96 5.21
C ALA A 102 -7.82 7.33 4.52
N TRP A 103 -7.24 7.40 3.32
CA TRP A 103 -7.20 8.64 2.54
C TRP A 103 -8.59 9.11 2.11
N VAL A 104 -9.47 8.18 1.69
CA VAL A 104 -10.86 8.52 1.37
C VAL A 104 -11.62 8.98 2.63
N ALA A 105 -11.34 8.41 3.79
CA ALA A 105 -11.92 8.82 5.07
C ALA A 105 -11.58 10.26 5.46
N LEU A 106 -10.44 10.80 5.03
CA LEU A 106 -10.02 12.17 5.33
C LEU A 106 -10.77 13.25 4.53
N VAL A 107 -11.51 12.87 3.48
CA VAL A 107 -12.27 13.83 2.65
C VAL A 107 -13.38 14.46 3.49
N LYS A 108 -13.35 15.78 3.65
CA LYS A 108 -14.38 16.55 4.38
C LYS A 108 -15.65 16.69 3.55
N ASN A 109 -16.79 16.74 4.22
CA ASN A 109 -18.07 16.91 3.57
C ASN A 109 -18.14 18.24 2.78
N HIS A 110 -18.49 18.14 1.50
CA HIS A 110 -18.56 19.30 0.60
C HIS A 110 -19.64 20.33 0.99
N ASN A 111 -20.62 19.94 1.80
CA ASN A 111 -21.65 20.86 2.31
C ASN A 111 -21.13 21.77 3.43
N GLY A 112 -19.84 21.69 3.78
CA GLY A 112 -19.20 22.52 4.80
C GLY A 112 -19.44 22.07 6.24
N SER A 113 -19.99 20.87 6.45
CA SER A 113 -20.06 20.28 7.78
C SER A 113 -18.68 19.72 8.18
N ASP A 114 -18.34 19.83 9.47
CA ASP A 114 -17.15 19.21 10.07
C ASP A 114 -17.34 17.69 10.24
N SER A 115 -17.70 17.00 9.16
CA SER A 115 -17.95 15.57 9.12
C SER A 115 -17.28 14.94 7.89
N PRO A 116 -16.98 13.63 7.89
CA PRO A 116 -16.47 12.94 6.71
C PRO A 116 -17.50 12.98 5.58
N GLN A 117 -17.01 13.11 4.34
CA GLN A 117 -17.80 12.93 3.12
C GLN A 117 -18.27 11.48 2.98
N PHE A 118 -17.46 10.52 3.44
CA PHE A 118 -17.72 9.09 3.35
C PHE A 118 -17.68 8.42 4.73
N PRO A 119 -18.70 8.57 5.60
CA PRO A 119 -18.67 8.01 6.96
C PRO A 119 -18.42 6.49 7.01
N SER A 120 -18.88 5.74 6.01
CA SER A 120 -18.71 4.28 5.92
C SER A 120 -17.25 3.83 5.83
N THR A 121 -16.34 4.69 5.39
CA THR A 121 -14.89 4.37 5.37
C THR A 121 -14.31 4.37 6.79
N ILE A 122 -14.80 5.25 7.67
CA ILE A 122 -14.44 5.25 9.10
C ILE A 122 -14.95 3.97 9.75
N ASP A 123 -16.21 3.60 9.47
CA ASP A 123 -16.77 2.34 9.96
C ASP A 123 -15.94 1.16 9.50
N TRP A 124 -15.57 1.10 8.20
CA TRP A 124 -14.72 0.05 7.66
C TRP A 124 -13.37 -0.03 8.39
N ILE A 125 -12.69 1.10 8.57
CA ILE A 125 -11.41 1.15 9.29
C ILE A 125 -11.58 0.60 10.70
N SER A 126 -12.64 1.00 11.41
CA SER A 126 -12.87 0.55 12.78
C SER A 126 -13.09 -0.98 12.87
N HIS A 127 -13.76 -1.58 11.89
CA HIS A 127 -14.09 -3.02 11.92
C HIS A 127 -12.96 -3.92 11.40
N ASN A 128 -11.95 -3.37 10.72
CA ASN A 128 -10.89 -4.15 10.05
C ASN A 128 -9.49 -4.01 10.71
N GLN A 129 -9.43 -3.57 11.97
CA GLN A 129 -8.18 -3.59 12.74
C GLN A 129 -7.78 -5.04 13.08
N LEU A 130 -6.52 -5.39 12.85
CA LEU A 130 -5.97 -6.70 13.18
C LEU A 130 -5.76 -6.87 14.71
N PRO A 131 -5.66 -8.12 15.22
CA PRO A 131 -5.49 -8.37 16.65
C PRO A 131 -4.24 -7.74 17.29
N ASP A 132 -3.17 -7.51 16.50
CA ASP A 132 -1.94 -6.85 16.92
C ASP A 132 -2.03 -5.31 16.94
N GLY A 133 -3.19 -4.75 16.60
CA GLY A 133 -3.43 -3.30 16.53
C GLY A 133 -3.13 -2.68 15.17
N SER A 134 -2.53 -3.42 14.23
CA SER A 134 -2.22 -2.92 12.90
C SER A 134 -3.40 -3.00 11.92
N TRP A 135 -3.23 -2.39 10.75
CA TRP A 135 -4.01 -2.64 9.55
C TRP A 135 -3.09 -3.11 8.43
N GLY A 136 -3.63 -3.88 7.47
CA GLY A 136 -2.89 -4.40 6.32
C GLY A 136 -3.29 -5.83 5.96
N ASP A 137 -2.42 -6.52 5.24
CA ASP A 137 -2.65 -7.91 4.81
C ASP A 137 -2.58 -8.88 6.02
N ASP A 138 -3.63 -9.67 6.23
CA ASP A 138 -3.75 -10.63 7.34
C ASP A 138 -3.04 -11.97 7.04
N LEU A 139 -2.73 -12.24 5.77
CA LEU A 139 -2.04 -13.46 5.31
C LEU A 139 -0.54 -13.31 5.24
N CYS A 140 -0.05 -12.10 4.94
CA CYS A 140 1.37 -11.79 4.79
C CYS A 140 1.79 -10.59 5.65
N PHE A 141 2.73 -10.80 6.56
CA PHE A 141 3.30 -9.72 7.37
C PHE A 141 4.49 -9.09 6.65
N LEU A 142 4.32 -7.84 6.19
CA LEU A 142 5.41 -6.97 5.73
C LEU A 142 5.43 -5.70 6.59
N VAL A 143 6.59 -5.33 7.14
CA VAL A 143 6.72 -4.18 8.04
C VAL A 143 6.31 -2.88 7.34
N HIS A 144 6.76 -2.67 6.10
CA HIS A 144 6.38 -1.51 5.29
C HIS A 144 4.85 -1.43 5.09
N ASP A 145 4.21 -2.55 4.74
CA ASP A 145 2.74 -2.61 4.56
C ASP A 145 2.02 -2.28 5.85
N ARG A 146 2.36 -2.97 6.95
CA ARG A 146 1.68 -2.78 8.23
C ARG A 146 1.84 -1.37 8.77
N LEU A 147 3.05 -0.80 8.72
CA LEU A 147 3.28 0.56 9.21
C LEU A 147 2.58 1.61 8.32
N LEU A 148 2.60 1.46 7.01
CA LEU A 148 1.94 2.38 6.07
C LEU A 148 0.42 2.40 6.30
N ASN A 149 -0.22 1.23 6.30
CA ASN A 149 -1.66 1.11 6.50
C ASN A 149 -2.07 1.59 7.90
N THR A 150 -1.34 1.16 8.94
CA THR A 150 -1.66 1.53 10.34
C THR A 150 -1.55 3.03 10.56
N LEU A 151 -0.49 3.67 10.06
CA LEU A 151 -0.30 5.12 10.21
C LEU A 151 -1.42 5.90 9.52
N ALA A 152 -1.79 5.52 8.29
CA ALA A 152 -2.89 6.14 7.57
C ALA A 152 -4.22 6.01 8.33
N CYS A 153 -4.56 4.80 8.81
CA CYS A 153 -5.78 4.57 9.58
C CYS A 153 -5.81 5.36 10.90
N VAL A 154 -4.68 5.40 11.64
CA VAL A 154 -4.58 6.20 12.87
C VAL A 154 -4.82 7.69 12.59
N ILE A 155 -4.22 8.23 11.52
CA ILE A 155 -4.42 9.62 11.11
C ILE A 155 -5.90 9.89 10.80
N ALA A 156 -6.55 9.02 10.01
CA ALA A 156 -7.97 9.17 9.69
C ALA A 156 -8.86 9.15 10.94
N LEU A 157 -8.64 8.20 11.86
CA LEU A 157 -9.39 8.14 13.11
C LEU A 157 -9.11 9.34 14.02
N MET A 158 -7.89 9.89 13.99
CA MET A 158 -7.48 11.05 14.78
C MET A 158 -8.15 12.33 14.28
N GLU A 159 -8.16 12.58 12.96
CA GLU A 159 -8.80 13.75 12.34
C GLU A 159 -10.26 13.89 12.78
N TRP A 160 -10.98 12.78 12.80
CA TRP A 160 -12.40 12.74 13.19
C TRP A 160 -12.63 12.50 14.68
N LYS A 161 -11.57 12.32 15.48
CA LYS A 161 -11.61 12.11 16.95
C LYS A 161 -12.46 10.91 17.38
N VAL A 162 -12.54 9.86 16.57
CA VAL A 162 -13.35 8.64 16.81
C VAL A 162 -12.50 7.39 17.08
N HIS A 163 -13.09 6.38 17.75
CA HIS A 163 -12.44 5.08 18.06
C HIS A 163 -11.09 5.19 18.79
N GLY A 164 -11.06 5.92 19.91
CA GLY A 164 -9.82 6.17 20.66
C GLY A 164 -9.05 4.93 21.10
N ASP A 165 -9.75 3.83 21.40
CA ASP A 165 -9.16 2.53 21.71
C ASP A 165 -8.38 1.94 20.53
N LYS A 166 -8.92 2.06 19.31
CA LYS A 166 -8.28 1.56 18.09
C LYS A 166 -7.08 2.42 17.71
N ARG A 167 -7.19 3.74 17.87
CA ARG A 167 -6.07 4.68 17.67
C ARG A 167 -4.90 4.33 18.57
N GLU A 168 -5.15 4.10 19.87
CA GLU A 168 -4.09 3.78 20.83
C GLU A 168 -3.39 2.46 20.48
N LYS A 169 -4.15 1.42 20.11
CA LYS A 169 -3.57 0.15 19.65
C LYS A 169 -2.71 0.31 18.39
N GLY A 170 -3.17 1.10 17.42
CA GLY A 170 -2.41 1.41 16.21
C GLY A 170 -1.13 2.18 16.51
N LEU A 171 -1.19 3.17 17.40
CA LEU A 171 -0.01 3.92 17.87
C LEU A 171 0.98 3.02 18.60
N SER A 172 0.51 2.11 19.48
CA SER A 172 1.37 1.13 20.14
C SER A 172 2.08 0.25 19.12
N PHE A 173 1.35 -0.28 18.14
CA PHE A 173 1.93 -1.08 17.06
C PHE A 173 3.03 -0.32 16.31
N ILE A 174 2.80 0.95 15.95
CA ILE A 174 3.78 1.80 15.26
C ILE A 174 5.04 1.97 16.15
N ARG A 175 4.86 2.36 17.42
CA ARG A 175 5.97 2.55 18.38
C ARG A 175 6.82 1.28 18.53
N GLU A 176 6.18 0.12 18.57
CA GLU A 176 6.85 -1.18 18.76
C GLU A 176 7.55 -1.71 17.50
N ASN A 177 7.18 -1.24 16.30
CA ASN A 177 7.64 -1.83 15.03
C ASN A 177 8.42 -0.87 14.11
N ILE A 178 8.43 0.44 14.35
CA ILE A 178 9.07 1.42 13.45
C ILE A 178 10.55 1.14 13.18
N TRP A 179 11.30 0.72 14.20
CA TRP A 179 12.72 0.35 14.10
C TRP A 179 12.98 -0.79 13.10
N ARG A 180 11.97 -1.64 12.84
CA ARG A 180 12.09 -2.79 11.92
C ARG A 180 12.18 -2.36 10.45
N LEU A 181 11.80 -1.12 10.11
CA LEU A 181 11.98 -0.56 8.75
C LEU A 181 13.45 -0.57 8.31
N ALA A 182 14.40 -0.46 9.25
CA ALA A 182 15.82 -0.55 8.94
C ALA A 182 16.29 -1.97 8.57
N GLN A 183 15.49 -2.99 8.88
CA GLN A 183 15.85 -4.40 8.70
C GLN A 183 15.16 -5.05 7.48
N GLU A 184 14.03 -4.50 7.04
CA GLU A 184 13.25 -5.09 5.95
C GLU A 184 13.90 -4.85 4.59
N GLU A 185 13.85 -5.86 3.72
CA GLU A 185 14.42 -5.77 2.38
C GLU A 185 13.64 -4.79 1.50
N GLU A 186 14.36 -3.89 0.82
CA GLU A 186 13.77 -2.91 -0.09
C GLU A 186 12.95 -3.55 -1.23
N ALA A 187 13.24 -4.81 -1.57
CA ALA A 187 12.54 -5.53 -2.63
C ALA A 187 11.04 -5.72 -2.37
N TRP A 188 10.61 -5.66 -1.11
CA TRP A 188 9.20 -5.82 -0.71
C TRP A 188 8.52 -4.51 -0.37
N MET A 189 9.22 -3.38 -0.53
CA MET A 189 8.69 -2.06 -0.23
C MET A 189 7.53 -1.71 -1.19
N PRO A 190 6.36 -1.28 -0.67
CA PRO A 190 5.24 -0.85 -1.48
C PRO A 190 5.61 0.28 -2.45
N VAL A 191 4.95 0.31 -3.60
CA VAL A 191 5.14 1.36 -4.59
C VAL A 191 4.88 2.72 -3.95
N GLY A 192 5.83 3.64 -4.09
CA GLY A 192 5.68 5.00 -3.58
C GLY A 192 5.92 5.17 -2.08
N PHE A 193 6.20 4.10 -1.31
CA PHE A 193 6.41 4.18 0.14
C PHE A 193 7.40 5.27 0.58
N GLU A 194 8.53 5.41 -0.14
CA GLU A 194 9.56 6.42 0.12
C GLU A 194 9.04 7.86 0.00
N ILE A 195 7.91 8.05 -0.70
CA ILE A 195 7.27 9.35 -0.91
C ILE A 195 6.08 9.51 0.04
N THR A 196 5.24 8.49 0.16
CA THR A 196 3.97 8.55 0.91
C THR A 196 4.15 8.40 2.41
N PHE A 197 5.02 7.49 2.87
CA PHE A 197 5.21 7.26 4.31
C PHE A 197 5.79 8.49 5.03
N PRO A 198 6.83 9.18 4.51
CA PRO A 198 7.27 10.44 5.10
C PRO A 198 6.21 11.54 5.08
N SER A 199 5.34 11.58 4.06
CA SER A 199 4.23 12.54 4.01
C SER A 199 3.21 12.27 5.13
N LEU A 200 2.86 11.01 5.36
CA LEU A 200 2.01 10.62 6.50
C LEU A 200 2.66 10.95 7.85
N LEU A 201 3.97 10.75 8.00
CA LEU A 201 4.68 11.14 9.23
C LEU A 201 4.61 12.64 9.49
N GLU A 202 4.69 13.47 8.45
CA GLU A 202 4.51 14.92 8.58
C GLU A 202 3.08 15.26 9.03
N ILE A 203 2.06 14.63 8.44
CA ILE A 203 0.66 14.82 8.85
C ILE A 203 0.46 14.37 10.31
N ALA A 204 1.01 13.22 10.69
CA ALA A 204 0.95 12.71 12.06
C ALA A 204 1.61 13.67 13.06
N LYS A 205 2.74 14.29 12.67
CA LYS A 205 3.43 15.28 13.49
C LYS A 205 2.59 16.55 13.68
N ASP A 206 1.93 17.02 12.62
CA ASP A 206 1.01 18.17 12.67
C ASP A 206 -0.21 17.87 13.56
N LEU A 207 -0.64 16.60 13.64
CA LEU A 207 -1.68 16.10 14.55
C LEU A 207 -1.17 15.78 15.97
N ALA A 208 0.11 16.04 16.27
CA ALA A 208 0.76 15.75 17.54
C ALA A 208 0.66 14.28 17.99
N LEU A 209 0.69 13.34 17.05
CA LEU A 209 0.73 11.91 17.35
C LEU A 209 2.09 11.51 17.94
N ASP A 210 2.07 10.71 19.01
CA ASP A 210 3.27 10.20 19.68
C ASP A 210 3.89 9.03 18.89
N ILE A 211 4.84 9.36 18.02
CA ILE A 211 5.57 8.42 17.16
C ILE A 211 7.07 8.68 17.32
N PRO A 212 7.95 7.66 17.24
CA PRO A 212 9.41 7.84 17.28
C PRO A 212 9.96 8.52 16.02
N TYR A 213 9.72 9.83 15.84
CA TYR A 213 10.13 10.59 14.65
C TYR A 213 11.65 10.67 14.45
N ASP A 214 12.42 10.46 15.52
CA ASP A 214 13.89 10.47 15.50
C ASP A 214 14.48 9.06 15.37
N ASP A 215 13.67 8.04 15.06
CA ASP A 215 14.17 6.67 14.85
C ASP A 215 15.13 6.63 13.64
N PRO A 216 16.34 6.07 13.80
CA PRO A 216 17.33 5.99 12.73
C PRO A 216 16.83 5.30 11.44
N ALA A 217 15.82 4.43 11.53
CA ALA A 217 15.21 3.78 10.38
C ALA A 217 14.59 4.79 9.41
N LEU A 218 14.10 5.93 9.90
CA LEU A 218 13.45 6.96 9.09
C LEU A 218 14.45 7.78 8.27
N HIS A 219 15.69 7.95 8.74
CA HIS A 219 16.71 8.73 8.02
C HIS A 219 16.95 8.21 6.61
N LYS A 220 16.99 6.89 6.44
CA LYS A 220 17.16 6.24 5.13
C LYS A 220 15.99 6.55 4.19
N ILE A 221 14.76 6.51 4.71
CA ILE A 221 13.53 6.75 3.93
C ILE A 221 13.46 8.21 3.49
N TYR A 222 13.75 9.16 4.38
CA TYR A 222 13.84 10.58 4.03
C TYR A 222 14.93 10.84 2.96
N ALA A 223 16.09 10.20 3.07
CA ALA A 223 17.14 10.31 2.06
C ALA A 223 16.69 9.74 0.68
N GLN A 224 15.99 8.61 0.67
CA GLN A 224 15.41 8.04 -0.55
C GLN A 224 14.35 8.96 -1.17
N ARG A 225 13.49 9.58 -0.36
CA ARG A 225 12.51 10.59 -0.79
C ARG A 225 13.21 11.72 -1.54
N GLU A 226 14.21 12.34 -0.92
CA GLU A 226 14.94 13.46 -1.50
C GLU A 226 15.64 13.09 -2.82
N LEU A 227 16.26 11.91 -2.87
CA LEU A 227 16.88 11.41 -4.11
C LEU A 227 15.85 11.17 -5.21
N LYS A 228 14.66 10.66 -4.88
CA LYS A 228 13.60 10.37 -5.85
C LYS A 228 12.94 11.65 -6.35
N LEU A 229 12.68 12.62 -5.47
CA LEU A 229 12.12 13.92 -5.83
C LEU A 229 13.07 14.76 -6.69
N LYS A 230 14.39 14.67 -6.47
CA LYS A 230 15.40 15.34 -7.32
C LYS A 230 15.48 14.76 -8.75
N LYS A 231 15.13 13.48 -8.93
CA LYS A 231 15.20 12.81 -10.24
C LYS A 231 14.05 13.16 -11.17
N ILE A 232 12.93 13.68 -10.65
CA ILE A 232 11.73 13.92 -11.45
C ILE A 232 11.48 15.42 -11.52
N PRO A 233 11.79 16.06 -12.67
CA PRO A 233 11.53 17.48 -12.85
C PRO A 233 10.05 17.77 -12.60
N ARG A 234 9.78 18.77 -11.76
CA ARG A 234 8.41 19.24 -11.48
C ARG A 234 7.65 19.54 -12.75
N GLU A 235 8.31 20.06 -13.78
CA GLU A 235 7.66 20.32 -15.06
C GLU A 235 7.09 19.05 -15.72
N ILE A 236 7.84 17.94 -15.68
CA ILE A 236 7.40 16.67 -16.26
C ILE A 236 6.19 16.12 -15.49
N LEU A 237 6.22 16.20 -14.15
CA LEU A 237 5.12 15.77 -13.28
C LEU A 237 3.78 16.45 -13.63
N HIS A 238 3.82 17.73 -14.01
CA HIS A 238 2.63 18.52 -14.34
C HIS A 238 2.25 18.50 -15.83
N SER A 239 3.04 17.84 -16.68
CA SER A 239 2.79 17.81 -18.14
C SER A 239 2.50 16.42 -18.68
N LEU A 240 3.00 15.37 -18.03
CA LEU A 240 2.88 14.00 -18.51
C LEU A 240 2.41 13.07 -17.38
N PRO A 241 1.61 12.03 -17.70
CA PRO A 241 1.29 10.98 -16.74
C PRO A 241 2.56 10.21 -16.39
N THR A 242 3.05 10.40 -15.18
CA THR A 242 4.20 9.67 -14.62
C THR A 242 3.74 8.76 -13.50
N SER A 243 4.55 7.76 -13.13
CA SER A 243 4.25 6.87 -12.00
C SER A 243 4.12 7.60 -10.66
N LEU A 244 4.63 8.84 -10.52
CA LEU A 244 4.39 9.66 -9.33
C LEU A 244 2.93 10.08 -9.14
N LEU A 245 2.11 10.07 -10.20
CA LEU A 245 0.69 10.38 -10.06
C LEU A 245 -0.05 9.34 -9.21
N LEU A 246 0.48 8.11 -9.07
CA LEU A 246 -0.04 7.07 -8.16
C LEU A 246 0.25 7.37 -6.68
N SER A 247 1.07 8.38 -6.38
CA SER A 247 1.53 8.71 -5.02
C SER A 247 1.56 10.22 -4.79
N ILE A 248 0.61 10.92 -5.42
CA ILE A 248 0.54 12.38 -5.43
C ILE A 248 0.23 12.96 -4.05
N GLU A 249 -0.43 12.18 -3.21
CA GLU A 249 -0.69 12.42 -1.78
C GLU A 249 0.58 12.48 -0.93
N GLY A 250 1.70 11.96 -1.46
CA GLY A 250 3.02 12.11 -0.84
C GLY A 250 3.78 13.37 -1.27
N LEU A 251 3.20 14.23 -2.12
CA LEU A 251 3.86 15.38 -2.73
C LEU A 251 3.25 16.71 -2.26
N ARG A 252 4.13 17.71 -2.09
CA ARG A 252 3.77 19.10 -1.75
C ARG A 252 4.08 20.06 -2.90
N GLY A 253 3.43 21.23 -2.90
CA GLY A 253 3.73 22.33 -3.83
C GLY A 253 3.38 22.02 -5.29
N LEU A 254 2.19 21.48 -5.52
CA LEU A 254 1.72 21.05 -6.83
C LEU A 254 0.86 22.13 -7.52
N ASP A 255 0.95 22.21 -8.84
CA ASP A 255 0.06 23.00 -9.70
C ASP A 255 -1.17 22.15 -10.07
N TRP A 256 -2.21 22.29 -9.28
CA TRP A 256 -3.47 21.57 -9.43
C TRP A 256 -4.15 21.84 -10.77
N LYS A 257 -4.04 23.06 -11.31
CA LYS A 257 -4.65 23.42 -12.60
C LYS A 257 -4.03 22.63 -13.75
N ARG A 258 -2.73 22.35 -13.68
CA ARG A 258 -2.04 21.50 -14.66
C ARG A 258 -2.31 20.02 -14.41
N LEU A 259 -2.30 19.57 -13.15
CA LEU A 259 -2.56 18.17 -12.80
C LEU A 259 -3.95 17.69 -13.18
N LEU A 260 -4.99 18.53 -13.01
CA LEU A 260 -6.37 18.17 -13.42
C LEU A 260 -6.48 17.86 -14.92
N LYS A 261 -5.54 18.30 -15.75
CA LYS A 261 -5.50 17.92 -17.18
C LYS A 261 -5.04 16.48 -17.41
N LEU A 262 -4.45 15.84 -16.39
CA LEU A 262 -3.96 14.46 -16.42
C LEU A 262 -4.96 13.47 -15.79
N GLN A 263 -6.12 13.95 -15.31
CA GLN A 263 -7.20 13.12 -14.79
C GLN A 263 -7.70 12.15 -15.86
N LEU A 264 -7.98 10.90 -15.46
CA LEU A 264 -8.56 9.91 -16.35
C LEU A 264 -10.05 10.20 -16.62
N SER A 265 -10.61 9.54 -17.63
CA SER A 265 -12.00 9.75 -18.03
C SER A 265 -13.02 9.38 -16.95
N ASP A 266 -12.66 8.45 -16.07
CA ASP A 266 -13.47 8.02 -14.91
C ASP A 266 -13.38 8.97 -13.71
N GLY A 267 -12.56 10.03 -13.78
CA GLY A 267 -12.35 11.00 -12.70
C GLY A 267 -11.18 10.69 -11.78
N SER A 268 -10.53 9.54 -11.94
CA SER A 268 -9.42 9.13 -11.09
C SER A 268 -8.08 9.72 -11.52
N PHE A 269 -7.13 9.69 -10.58
CA PHE A 269 -5.70 9.85 -10.86
C PHE A 269 -5.04 8.48 -10.87
N LEU A 270 -4.77 7.97 -12.08
CA LEU A 270 -4.21 6.63 -12.32
C LEU A 270 -4.93 5.51 -11.54
N SER A 271 -6.25 5.61 -11.41
CA SER A 271 -7.10 4.64 -10.71
C SER A 271 -6.74 4.41 -9.23
N SER A 272 -5.98 5.32 -8.60
CA SER A 272 -5.68 5.26 -7.16
C SER A 272 -6.70 6.08 -6.36
N PRO A 273 -7.46 5.48 -5.42
CA PRO A 273 -8.34 6.24 -4.54
C PRO A 273 -7.59 7.18 -3.61
N ALA A 274 -6.44 6.79 -3.05
CA ALA A 274 -5.65 7.68 -2.19
C ALA A 274 -5.23 8.96 -2.94
N ALA A 275 -4.67 8.80 -4.14
CA ALA A 275 -4.28 9.93 -4.98
C ALA A 275 -5.50 10.79 -5.36
N THR A 276 -6.61 10.14 -5.74
CA THR A 276 -7.84 10.84 -6.15
C THR A 276 -8.50 11.59 -4.98
N ALA A 277 -8.51 11.00 -3.77
CA ALA A 277 -8.97 11.64 -2.54
C ALA A 277 -8.11 12.86 -2.20
N TYR A 278 -6.79 12.76 -2.35
CA TYR A 278 -5.92 13.90 -2.13
C TYR A 278 -6.17 15.02 -3.14
N VAL A 279 -6.32 14.72 -4.43
CA VAL A 279 -6.68 15.74 -5.43
C VAL A 279 -8.03 16.38 -5.10
N LEU A 280 -9.02 15.57 -4.70
CA LEU A 280 -10.34 16.06 -4.30
C LEU A 280 -10.23 17.08 -3.15
N MET A 281 -9.49 16.75 -2.09
CA MET A 281 -9.28 17.64 -0.94
C MET A 281 -8.63 18.97 -1.31
N GLN A 282 -7.81 18.99 -2.37
CA GLN A 282 -7.06 20.17 -2.81
C GLN A 282 -7.81 21.03 -3.84
N THR A 283 -8.79 20.45 -4.55
CA THR A 283 -9.40 21.07 -5.74
C THR A 283 -10.93 21.16 -5.69
N GLY A 284 -11.59 20.31 -4.90
CA GLY A 284 -13.03 20.15 -4.93
C GLY A 284 -13.58 19.57 -6.26
N ASP A 285 -12.73 18.92 -7.06
CA ASP A 285 -13.13 18.41 -8.39
C ASP A 285 -14.26 17.38 -8.31
N LYS A 286 -15.33 17.62 -9.08
CA LYS A 286 -16.54 16.80 -9.04
C LYS A 286 -16.34 15.39 -9.58
N LYS A 287 -15.48 15.21 -10.59
CA LYS A 287 -15.22 13.88 -11.15
C LYS A 287 -14.40 13.02 -10.19
N CYS A 288 -13.46 13.63 -9.45
CA CYS A 288 -12.79 12.93 -8.35
C CYS A 288 -13.80 12.45 -7.30
N LEU A 289 -14.78 13.28 -6.94
CA LEU A 289 -15.84 12.88 -6.00
C LEU A 289 -16.69 11.73 -6.57
N GLU A 290 -17.12 11.82 -7.82
CA GLU A 290 -17.92 10.79 -8.50
C GLU A 290 -17.19 9.43 -8.54
N PHE A 291 -15.88 9.44 -8.83
CA PHE A 291 -15.05 8.24 -8.79
C PHE A 291 -15.05 7.60 -7.39
N LEU A 292 -14.76 8.40 -6.35
CA LEU A 292 -14.67 7.90 -4.98
C LEU A 292 -16.02 7.40 -4.45
N ASP A 293 -17.11 8.10 -4.75
CA ASP A 293 -18.46 7.67 -4.39
C ASP A 293 -18.81 6.31 -5.01
N GLY A 294 -18.42 6.09 -6.27
CA GLY A 294 -18.56 4.80 -6.94
C GLY A 294 -17.77 3.67 -6.25
N ILE A 295 -16.51 3.94 -5.87
CA ILE A 295 -15.65 2.97 -5.17
C ILE A 295 -16.22 2.63 -3.78
N VAL A 296 -16.57 3.65 -2.98
CA VAL A 296 -17.09 3.47 -1.61
C VAL A 296 -18.42 2.71 -1.63
N SER A 297 -19.30 3.02 -2.58
CA SER A 297 -20.58 2.33 -2.75
C SER A 297 -20.40 0.87 -3.15
N LYS A 298 -19.44 0.58 -4.04
CA LYS A 298 -19.16 -0.78 -4.52
C LYS A 298 -18.54 -1.68 -3.45
N PHE A 299 -17.75 -1.12 -2.53
CA PHE A 299 -17.00 -1.89 -1.53
C PHE A 299 -17.43 -1.65 -0.09
N HIS A 300 -18.67 -1.19 0.11
CA HIS A 300 -19.30 -1.08 1.43
C HIS A 300 -18.45 -0.27 2.44
N GLY A 301 -17.83 0.82 1.98
CA GLY A 301 -16.94 1.64 2.81
C GLY A 301 -15.45 1.43 2.57
N GLY A 302 -15.01 0.34 1.93
CA GLY A 302 -13.59 0.17 1.56
C GLY A 302 -13.20 0.98 0.31
N GLY A 303 -11.97 1.50 0.27
CA GLY A 303 -11.30 1.98 -0.94
C GLY A 303 -10.44 0.87 -1.57
N LYS A 304 -10.41 0.77 -2.91
CA LYS A 304 -9.54 -0.17 -3.67
C LYS A 304 -8.64 0.55 -4.65
#